data_AF-A0A2V7IAK9-F1
#
_entry.id   AF-A0A2V7IAK9-F1
#
_cell.length_a   1.000
_cell.length_b   1.000
_cell.length_c   1.000
_cell.angle_alpha   90.00
_cell.angle_beta   90.00
_cell.angle_gamma   90.00
#
_symmetry.space_group_name_H-M   'P 1'
#
loop_
_entity.id
_entity.type
_entity.pdbx_description
1 polymer ?
#
loop_
_entity_poly.entity_id
_entity_poly.type
_entity_poly.pdbx_seq_one_letter_code
_entity_poly.pdbx_strand_id
1 'polypeptide(L)'
;MFGILGIVMLIAMVFPAWLRDAVHWLAGRLERKSHRIAARIEHLREGIDRAHACMVAFGNPRGWLALCWAVLLSAPSHANKLLAGYVALRALGIPANFVDILLLQTFITFLLYFAPTPGSAGLAEFLSAAVMQIYVGPSELPLYALIWRFINSYATVITGSLLFWHWLRSGLVGREEAVNIA
;
A
#
# COMPACT_ATOMS: atom_id res chain seq x y z
N MET A 1 13.98 15.86 5.79
CA MET A 1 12.54 15.98 5.48
C MET A 1 11.72 14.80 6.02
N PHE A 2 12.05 13.55 5.64
CA PHE A 2 11.34 12.34 6.09
C PHE A 2 11.39 12.07 7.60
N GLY A 3 12.52 12.33 8.27
CA GLY A 3 12.63 12.17 9.72
C GLY A 3 11.71 13.11 10.51
N ILE A 4 11.55 14.35 10.03
CA ILE A 4 10.63 15.33 10.64
C ILE A 4 9.18 14.87 10.44
N LEU A 5 8.83 14.39 9.25
CA LEU A 5 7.49 13.87 8.96
C LEU A 5 7.15 12.65 9.82
N GLY A 6 8.11 11.72 9.99
CA GLY A 6 7.96 10.53 10.83
C GLY A 6 7.82 10.86 12.32
N ILE A 7 8.59 11.82 12.83
CA ILE A 7 8.47 12.31 14.21
C ILE A 7 7.11 13.00 14.42
N VAL A 8 6.65 13.82 13.46
CA VAL A 8 5.33 14.46 13.51
C VAL A 8 4.21 13.41 13.51
N MET A 9 4.31 12.36 12.68
CA MET A 9 3.35 11.25 12.67
C MET A 9 3.36 10.48 13.99
N LEU A 10 4.53 10.17 14.54
CA LEU A 10 4.66 9.47 15.83
C LEU A 10 4.09 10.29 16.99
N ILE A 11 4.38 11.59 17.04
CA ILE A 11 3.83 12.48 18.07
C ILE A 11 2.31 12.59 17.95
N ALA A 12 1.77 12.74 16.72
CA ALA A 12 0.34 12.76 16.48
C ALA A 12 -0.35 11.43 16.87
N MET A 13 0.35 10.31 16.68
CA MET A 13 -0.15 8.97 17.00
C MET A 13 -0.08 8.67 18.51
N VAL A 14 0.93 9.17 19.23
CA VAL A 14 1.11 8.88 20.67
C VAL A 14 0.38 9.88 21.57
N PHE A 15 0.23 11.14 21.16
CA PHE A 15 -0.40 12.20 21.96
C PHE A 15 -1.55 12.93 21.23
N PRO A 16 -2.63 12.22 20.85
CA PRO A 16 -3.72 12.80 20.07
C PRO A 16 -4.57 13.83 20.86
N ALA A 17 -4.59 13.75 22.19
CA ALA A 17 -5.32 14.71 23.03
C ALA A 17 -4.67 16.10 23.04
N TRP A 18 -3.33 16.17 23.08
CA TRP A 18 -2.61 17.43 23.08
C TRP A 18 -2.70 18.15 21.74
N LEU A 19 -2.75 17.40 20.63
CA LEU A 19 -2.97 17.94 19.29
C LEU A 19 -4.37 18.58 19.17
N ARG A 20 -5.40 17.93 19.73
CA ARG A 20 -6.76 18.46 19.80
C ARG A 20 -6.82 19.78 20.59
N ASP A 21 -6.21 19.82 21.77
CA ASP A 21 -6.19 21.01 22.63
C ASP A 21 -5.37 22.16 22.01
N ALA A 22 -4.24 21.86 21.37
CA ALA A 22 -3.43 22.84 20.65
C ALA A 22 -4.16 23.43 19.44
N VAL A 23 -4.91 22.60 18.71
CA VAL A 23 -5.75 23.06 17.58
C VAL A 23 -6.91 23.91 18.07
N HIS A 24 -7.60 23.54 19.16
CA HIS A 24 -8.65 24.36 19.76
C HIS A 24 -8.13 25.72 20.26
N TRP A 25 -6.95 25.73 20.89
CA TRP A 25 -6.29 26.94 21.33
C TRP A 25 -5.87 27.85 20.15
N LEU A 26 -5.33 27.27 19.08
CA LEU A 26 -4.98 28.01 17.86
C LEU A 26 -6.21 28.51 17.11
N ALA A 27 -7.28 27.72 17.04
CA ALA A 27 -8.54 28.06 16.39
C ALA A 27 -9.19 29.27 17.07
N GLY A 28 -9.32 29.29 18.41
CA GLY A 28 -9.87 30.43 19.14
C GLY A 28 -9.02 31.71 18.99
N ARG A 29 -7.73 31.58 18.66
CA ARG A 29 -6.82 32.70 18.42
C ARG A 29 -6.87 33.23 16.98
N LEU A 30 -7.18 32.37 16.01
CA LEU A 30 -7.23 32.68 14.57
C LEU A 30 -8.63 33.04 14.06
N GLU A 31 -9.69 32.57 14.73
CA GLU A 31 -11.09 32.85 14.40
C GLU A 31 -11.42 34.36 14.48
N ARG A 32 -10.70 35.11 15.31
CA ARG A 32 -10.80 36.58 15.35
C ARG A 32 -10.33 37.30 14.09
N LYS A 33 -9.69 36.62 13.11
CA LYS A 33 -9.00 37.29 11.99
C LYS A 33 -9.49 36.94 10.57
N SER A 34 -10.21 35.83 10.33
CA SER A 34 -10.75 35.56 8.97
C SER A 34 -11.79 34.42 8.87
N HIS A 35 -12.97 34.70 8.30
CA HIS A 35 -14.04 33.73 8.03
C HIS A 35 -13.67 32.59 7.06
N ARG A 36 -12.71 32.78 6.14
CA ARG A 36 -12.27 31.71 5.20
C ARG A 36 -11.42 30.64 5.87
N ILE A 37 -10.75 31.00 6.97
CA ILE A 37 -9.86 30.10 7.71
C ILE A 37 -10.68 29.18 8.61
N ALA A 38 -11.81 29.66 9.16
CA ALA A 38 -12.73 28.88 9.98
C ALA A 38 -13.24 27.61 9.27
N ALA A 39 -13.67 27.72 8.00
CA ALA A 39 -14.16 26.56 7.25
C ALA A 39 -13.09 25.48 6.98
N ARG A 40 -11.81 25.87 6.79
CA ARG A 40 -10.69 24.90 6.66
C ARG A 40 -10.33 24.28 8.01
N ILE A 41 -10.45 25.03 9.10
CA ILE A 41 -10.22 24.53 10.46
C ILE A 41 -11.28 23.50 10.83
N GLU A 42 -12.55 23.71 10.47
CA GLU A 42 -13.63 22.76 10.73
C GLU A 42 -13.37 21.39 10.06
N HIS A 43 -12.97 21.38 8.78
CA HIS A 43 -12.66 20.13 8.07
C HIS A 43 -11.40 19.43 8.61
N LEU A 44 -10.40 20.18 9.10
CA LEU A 44 -9.24 19.61 9.79
C LEU A 44 -9.64 19.04 11.15
N ARG A 45 -10.53 19.72 11.88
CA ARG A 45 -11.06 19.31 13.18
C ARG A 45 -11.85 18.01 13.08
N GLU A 46 -12.76 17.89 12.11
CA GLU A 46 -13.50 16.64 11.85
C GLU A 46 -12.54 15.48 11.52
N GLY A 47 -11.49 15.73 10.75
CA GLY A 47 -10.46 14.73 10.44
C GLY A 47 -9.69 14.27 11.70
N ILE A 48 -9.34 15.20 12.59
CA ILE A 48 -8.62 14.92 13.83
C ILE A 48 -9.52 14.18 14.84
N ASP A 49 -10.77 14.62 15.02
CA ASP A 49 -11.71 13.97 15.93
C ASP A 49 -12.02 12.53 15.46
N ARG A 50 -12.14 12.31 14.15
CA ARG A 50 -12.32 10.97 13.56
C ARG A 50 -11.09 10.10 13.71
N ALA A 51 -9.89 10.64 13.51
CA ALA A 51 -8.63 9.93 13.75
C ALA A 51 -8.49 9.54 15.23
N HIS A 52 -8.85 10.44 16.16
CA HIS A 52 -8.85 10.18 17.60
C HIS A 52 -9.84 9.07 17.98
N ALA A 53 -11.06 9.11 17.45
CA ALA A 53 -12.06 8.06 17.67
C ALA A 53 -11.58 6.68 17.19
N CYS A 54 -10.94 6.61 16.01
CA CYS A 54 -10.32 5.38 15.52
C CYS A 54 -9.21 4.89 16.46
N MET A 55 -8.32 5.79 16.89
CA MET A 55 -7.21 5.46 17.80
C MET A 55 -7.70 4.91 19.15
N VAL A 56 -8.73 5.52 19.75
CA VAL A 56 -9.36 5.05 20.99
C VAL A 56 -10.04 3.69 20.79
N ALA A 57 -10.68 3.46 19.64
CA ALA A 57 -11.26 2.15 19.30
C ALA A 57 -10.21 1.03 19.20
N PHE A 58 -8.96 1.34 18.81
CA PHE A 58 -7.84 0.40 18.80
C PHE A 58 -7.19 0.19 20.19
N GLY A 59 -7.54 0.99 21.21
CA GLY A 59 -7.00 0.89 22.57
C GLY A 59 -7.46 -0.33 23.39
N ASN A 60 -8.31 -1.19 22.83
CA ASN A 60 -8.79 -2.41 23.46
C ASN A 60 -7.89 -3.61 23.09
N PRO A 61 -7.66 -4.62 23.96
CA PRO A 61 -6.95 -5.87 23.62
C PRO A 61 -7.39 -6.54 22.31
N ARG A 62 -8.67 -6.45 21.94
CA ARG A 62 -9.17 -6.95 20.64
C ARG A 62 -8.63 -6.16 19.44
N GLY A 63 -8.43 -4.85 19.58
CA GLY A 63 -7.84 -3.99 18.56
C GLY A 63 -6.37 -4.30 18.33
N TRP A 64 -5.60 -4.50 19.40
CA TRP A 64 -4.22 -4.95 19.30
C TRP A 64 -4.08 -6.35 18.69
N LEU A 65 -4.95 -7.29 19.05
CA LEU A 65 -5.00 -8.60 18.39
C LEU A 65 -5.32 -8.47 16.89
N ALA A 66 -6.26 -7.59 16.52
CA ALA A 66 -6.57 -7.33 15.12
C ALA A 66 -5.36 -6.73 14.37
N LEU A 67 -4.57 -5.84 15.00
CA LEU A 67 -3.33 -5.33 14.42
C LEU A 67 -2.29 -6.43 14.24
N CYS A 68 -2.08 -7.28 15.23
CA CYS A 68 -1.19 -8.44 15.11
C CYS A 68 -1.62 -9.34 13.95
N TRP A 69 -2.91 -9.67 13.85
CA TRP A 69 -3.44 -10.45 12.73
C TRP A 69 -3.26 -9.74 11.39
N ALA A 70 -3.49 -8.42 11.32
CA ALA A 70 -3.28 -7.64 10.10
C ALA A 70 -1.80 -7.65 9.66
N VAL A 71 -0.85 -7.55 10.60
CA VAL A 71 0.59 -7.65 10.29
C VAL A 71 0.94 -9.07 9.83
N LEU A 72 0.46 -10.09 10.53
CA LEU A 72 0.71 -11.49 10.17
C LEU A 72 0.11 -11.86 8.81
N LEU A 73 -1.06 -11.35 8.47
CA LEU A 73 -1.70 -11.60 7.17
C LEU A 73 -1.09 -10.73 6.05
N SER A 74 -0.62 -9.53 6.36
CA SER A 74 0.02 -8.66 5.37
C SER A 74 1.43 -9.14 5.01
N ALA A 75 2.18 -9.74 5.94
CA ALA A 75 3.52 -10.24 5.66
C ALA A 75 3.58 -11.23 4.47
N PRO A 76 2.77 -12.31 4.40
CA PRO A 76 2.68 -13.18 3.22
C PRO A 76 2.23 -12.45 1.96
N SER A 77 1.29 -11.51 2.09
CA SER A 77 0.80 -10.70 0.96
C SER A 77 1.91 -9.85 0.34
N HIS A 78 2.84 -9.35 1.15
CA HIS A 78 4.00 -8.59 0.69
C HIS A 78 5.21 -9.47 0.34
N ALA A 79 5.29 -10.69 0.86
CA ALA A 79 6.39 -11.63 0.60
C ALA A 79 6.55 -11.93 -0.90
N ASN A 80 5.44 -11.97 -1.65
CA ASN A 80 5.47 -12.15 -3.10
C ASN A 80 6.41 -11.16 -3.82
N LYS A 81 6.45 -9.89 -3.37
CA LYS A 81 7.32 -8.86 -3.95
C LYS A 81 8.80 -9.15 -3.74
N LEU A 82 9.13 -9.67 -2.56
CA LEU A 82 10.49 -9.99 -2.17
C LEU A 82 11.00 -11.30 -2.81
N LEU A 83 10.11 -12.26 -3.02
CA LEU A 83 10.43 -13.55 -3.62
C LEU A 83 10.45 -13.51 -5.15
N ALA A 84 9.76 -12.56 -5.78
CA ALA A 84 9.59 -12.49 -7.24
C ALA A 84 10.92 -12.54 -8.00
N GLY A 85 11.92 -11.75 -7.58
CA GLY A 85 13.24 -11.77 -8.21
C GLY A 85 13.95 -13.12 -8.12
N TYR A 86 13.88 -13.76 -6.95
CA TYR A 86 14.52 -15.06 -6.74
C TYR A 86 13.85 -16.15 -7.57
N VAL A 87 12.51 -16.21 -7.54
CA VAL A 87 11.74 -17.17 -8.35
C VAL A 87 11.98 -16.95 -9.84
N ALA A 88 12.06 -15.70 -10.31
CA ALA A 88 12.37 -15.41 -11.70
C ALA A 88 13.76 -15.90 -12.11
N LEU A 89 14.80 -15.69 -11.29
CA LEU A 89 16.13 -16.23 -11.58
C LEU A 89 16.16 -17.76 -11.60
N ARG A 90 15.47 -18.41 -10.66
CA ARG A 90 15.36 -19.88 -10.64
C ARG A 90 14.61 -20.42 -11.86
N ALA A 91 13.59 -19.70 -12.33
CA ALA A 91 12.85 -20.06 -13.55
C ALA A 91 13.72 -19.95 -14.81
N LEU A 92 14.69 -19.02 -14.83
CA LEU A 92 15.69 -18.87 -15.90
C LEU A 92 16.88 -19.85 -15.75
N GLY A 93 16.90 -20.69 -14.72
CA GLY A 93 18.01 -21.60 -14.46
C GLY A 93 19.28 -20.92 -13.92
N ILE A 94 19.19 -19.66 -13.48
CA ILE A 94 20.32 -18.89 -12.97
C ILE A 94 20.50 -19.17 -11.47
N PRO A 95 21.62 -19.76 -11.03
CA PRO A 95 21.88 -19.96 -9.62
C PRO A 95 22.25 -18.63 -8.96
N ALA A 96 21.47 -18.21 -7.97
CA ALA A 96 21.75 -17.03 -7.16
C ALA A 96 21.50 -17.31 -5.68
N ASN A 97 22.24 -16.61 -4.82
CA ASN A 97 22.03 -16.69 -3.38
C ASN A 97 20.72 -16.02 -2.99
N PHE A 98 19.90 -16.69 -2.18
CA PHE A 98 18.60 -16.17 -1.76
C PHE A 98 18.68 -14.81 -1.05
N VAL A 99 19.66 -14.65 -0.15
CA VAL A 99 19.82 -13.43 0.67
C VAL A 99 20.20 -12.24 -0.20
N ASP A 100 21.12 -12.44 -1.16
CA ASP A 100 21.55 -11.37 -2.06
C ASP A 100 20.38 -10.86 -2.91
N ILE A 101 19.56 -11.77 -3.43
CA ILE A 101 18.37 -11.39 -4.21
C ILE A 101 17.32 -10.73 -3.33
N LEU A 102 17.14 -11.19 -2.09
CA LEU A 102 16.23 -10.58 -1.14
C LEU A 102 16.61 -9.11 -0.84
N LEU A 103 17.91 -8.83 -0.68
CA LEU A 103 18.43 -7.48 -0.50
C LEU A 103 18.16 -6.60 -1.73
N LEU A 104 18.40 -7.12 -2.93
CA LEU A 104 18.11 -6.40 -4.17
C LEU A 104 16.61 -6.13 -4.36
N GLN A 105 15.75 -7.11 -4.06
CA GLN A 105 14.30 -6.91 -4.13
C GLN A 105 13.79 -5.92 -3.07
N THR A 106 14.40 -5.89 -1.89
CA THR A 106 14.12 -4.88 -0.86
C THR A 106 14.51 -3.49 -1.35
N PHE A 107 15.68 -3.37 -1.97
CA PHE A 107 16.15 -2.12 -2.57
C PHE A 107 15.23 -1.64 -3.71
N ILE A 108 14.87 -2.52 -4.64
CA ILE A 108 13.91 -2.22 -5.73
C ILE A 108 12.57 -1.75 -5.13
N THR A 109 12.03 -2.48 -4.15
CA THR A 109 10.76 -2.15 -3.50
C THR A 109 10.83 -0.79 -2.80
N PHE A 110 11.93 -0.49 -2.11
CA PHE A 110 12.16 0.80 -1.48
C PHE A 110 12.16 1.95 -2.50
N LEU A 111 12.88 1.79 -3.61
CA LEU A 111 12.89 2.79 -4.69
C LEU A 111 11.49 2.98 -5.30
N LEU A 112 10.71 1.91 -5.41
CA LEU A 112 9.36 1.97 -5.95
C LEU A 112 8.37 2.74 -5.07
N TYR A 113 8.61 2.85 -3.76
CA TYR A 113 7.80 3.74 -2.91
C TYR A 113 7.95 5.23 -3.25
N PHE A 114 9.04 5.60 -3.93
CA PHE A 114 9.26 6.97 -4.43
C PHE A 114 8.81 7.15 -5.90
N ALA A 115 8.32 6.08 -6.54
CA ALA A 115 7.84 6.18 -7.91
C ALA A 115 6.59 7.07 -7.99
N PRO A 116 6.58 8.12 -8.83
CA PRO A 116 5.43 9.01 -8.96
C PRO A 116 4.26 8.37 -9.74
N THR A 117 4.45 7.18 -10.31
CA THR A 117 3.45 6.51 -11.15
C THR A 117 2.56 5.58 -10.33
N PRO A 118 1.23 5.80 -10.29
CA PRO A 118 0.31 4.85 -9.68
C PRO A 118 0.42 3.51 -10.42
N GLY A 119 0.64 2.42 -9.67
CA GLY A 119 0.89 1.09 -10.23
C GLY A 119 2.32 0.85 -10.71
N SER A 120 3.22 1.84 -10.64
CA SER A 120 4.66 1.72 -10.98
C SER A 120 4.98 1.13 -12.37
N ALA A 121 4.01 1.14 -13.29
CA ALA A 121 4.21 0.63 -14.64
C ALA A 121 5.32 1.42 -15.37
N GLY A 122 6.16 0.73 -16.16
CA GLY A 122 7.37 1.31 -16.77
C GLY A 122 8.55 1.44 -15.83
N LEU A 123 8.45 2.25 -14.77
CA LEU A 123 9.57 2.50 -13.85
C LEU A 123 9.96 1.25 -13.04
N ALA A 124 8.99 0.42 -12.62
CA ALA A 124 9.27 -0.83 -11.92
C ALA A 124 10.04 -1.84 -12.76
N GLU A 125 9.71 -1.91 -14.04
CA GLU A 125 10.34 -2.84 -14.97
C GLU A 125 11.75 -2.40 -15.29
N PHE A 126 11.92 -1.12 -15.58
CA PHE A 126 13.23 -0.52 -15.79
C PHE A 126 14.12 -0.66 -14.55
N LEU A 127 13.64 -0.31 -13.37
CA LEU A 127 14.41 -0.41 -12.13
C LEU A 127 14.77 -1.86 -11.79
N SER A 128 13.80 -2.78 -11.92
CA SER A 128 14.05 -4.20 -11.67
C SER A 128 15.09 -4.75 -12.65
N ALA A 129 14.95 -4.46 -13.95
CA ALA A 129 15.90 -4.85 -14.98
C ALA A 129 17.31 -4.26 -14.74
N ALA A 130 17.39 -2.95 -14.47
CA ALA A 130 18.65 -2.25 -14.25
C ALA A 130 19.40 -2.76 -13.02
N VAL A 131 18.69 -3.09 -11.93
CA VAL A 131 19.31 -3.66 -10.73
C VAL A 131 19.72 -5.12 -10.95
N MET A 132 18.94 -5.88 -11.72
CA MET A 132 19.15 -7.32 -11.91
C MET A 132 20.06 -7.68 -13.08
N GLN A 133 20.49 -6.71 -13.89
CA GLN A 133 21.49 -6.92 -14.95
C GLN A 133 22.84 -7.45 -14.43
N ILE A 134 23.08 -7.37 -13.11
CA ILE A 134 24.24 -7.95 -12.42
C ILE A 134 24.18 -9.49 -12.47
N TYR A 135 22.98 -10.06 -12.50
CA TYR A 135 22.73 -11.51 -12.53
C TYR A 135 22.20 -12.00 -13.88
N VAL A 136 21.45 -11.16 -14.60
CA VAL A 136 20.74 -11.53 -15.82
C VAL A 136 21.40 -10.90 -17.03
N GLY A 137 21.78 -11.74 -18.00
CA GLY A 137 22.37 -11.27 -19.25
C GLY A 137 21.38 -10.44 -20.10
N PRO A 138 21.87 -9.59 -21.03
CA PRO A 138 21.02 -8.74 -21.87
C PRO A 138 19.94 -9.47 -22.69
N SER A 139 20.18 -10.73 -23.09
CA SER A 139 19.21 -11.54 -23.83
C SER A 139 18.06 -12.05 -22.95
N GLU A 140 18.34 -12.33 -21.67
CA GLU A 140 17.39 -12.93 -20.71
C GLU A 140 16.61 -11.87 -19.92
N LEU A 141 17.08 -10.61 -19.94
CA LEU A 141 16.51 -9.48 -19.21
C LEU A 141 15.02 -9.23 -19.50
N PRO A 142 14.55 -9.26 -20.76
CA PRO A 142 13.13 -9.14 -21.08
C PRO A 142 12.30 -10.29 -20.51
N LEU A 143 12.83 -11.52 -20.54
CA LEU A 143 12.15 -12.70 -20.01
C LEU A 143 12.07 -12.66 -18.48
N TYR A 144 13.16 -12.24 -17.82
CA TYR A 144 13.16 -11.94 -16.39
C TYR A 144 12.08 -10.91 -16.03
N ALA A 145 12.04 -9.79 -16.75
CA ALA A 145 11.07 -8.72 -16.51
C ALA A 145 9.62 -9.22 -16.64
N LEU A 146 9.35 -10.07 -17.65
CA LEU A 146 8.04 -10.68 -17.86
C LEU A 146 7.62 -11.59 -16.70
N ILE A 147 8.51 -12.49 -16.26
CA ILE A 147 8.23 -13.40 -15.14
C ILE A 147 8.03 -12.60 -13.85
N TRP A 148 8.89 -11.61 -13.60
CA TRP A 148 8.80 -10.72 -12.45
C TRP A 148 7.47 -9.93 -12.43
N ARG A 149 7.02 -9.42 -13.59
CA ARG A 149 5.71 -8.76 -13.76
C ARG A 149 4.55 -9.71 -13.53
N PHE A 150 4.66 -10.93 -14.03
CA PHE A 150 3.63 -11.94 -13.86
C PHE A 150 3.38 -12.21 -12.38
N ILE A 151 4.45 -12.42 -11.62
CA ILE A 151 4.40 -12.66 -10.17
C ILE A 151 3.84 -11.44 -9.43
N ASN A 152 4.33 -10.23 -9.71
CA ASN A 152 3.97 -9.05 -8.93
C ASN A 152 2.62 -8.42 -9.27
N SER A 153 2.15 -8.55 -10.51
CA SER A 153 1.02 -7.78 -11.01
C SER A 153 0.02 -8.63 -11.78
N TYR A 154 0.46 -9.38 -12.79
CA TYR A 154 -0.50 -10.04 -13.67
C TYR A 154 -1.30 -11.14 -12.98
N ALA A 155 -0.68 -11.93 -12.09
CA ALA A 155 -1.40 -12.95 -11.31
C ALA A 155 -2.55 -12.33 -10.48
N THR A 156 -2.28 -11.21 -9.81
CA THR A 156 -3.29 -10.48 -9.01
C THR A 156 -4.38 -9.89 -9.90
N VAL A 157 -4.01 -9.29 -11.04
CA VAL A 157 -4.98 -8.70 -11.97
C VAL A 157 -5.87 -9.78 -12.57
N ILE A 158 -5.32 -10.92 -12.99
CA ILE A 158 -6.08 -12.05 -13.53
C ILE A 158 -7.05 -12.58 -12.47
N THR A 159 -6.56 -12.85 -11.26
CA THR A 159 -7.40 -13.36 -10.17
C THR A 159 -8.52 -12.37 -9.82
N GLY A 160 -8.20 -11.09 -9.66
CA GLY A 160 -9.19 -10.04 -9.40
C GLY A 160 -10.22 -9.90 -10.53
N SER A 161 -9.78 -10.02 -11.78
CA SER A 161 -10.66 -9.94 -12.95
C SER A 161 -11.61 -11.14 -13.02
N LEU A 162 -11.13 -12.35 -12.74
CA LEU A 162 -11.96 -13.56 -12.71
C LEU A 162 -13.00 -13.50 -11.60
N LEU A 163 -12.61 -13.06 -10.40
CA LEU A 163 -13.54 -12.88 -9.29
C LEU A 163 -14.59 -11.80 -9.60
N PHE A 164 -14.16 -10.67 -10.16
CA PHE A 164 -15.06 -9.60 -10.56
C PHE A 164 -16.04 -10.07 -11.65
N TRP A 165 -15.55 -10.81 -12.64
CA TRP A 165 -16.38 -11.39 -13.70
C TRP A 165 -17.41 -12.38 -13.14
N HIS A 166 -16.99 -13.27 -12.24
CA HIS A 166 -17.88 -14.22 -11.59
C HIS A 166 -18.97 -13.50 -10.79
N TRP A 167 -18.57 -12.49 -10.00
CA TRP A 167 -19.49 -11.66 -9.24
C TRP A 167 -20.49 -10.93 -10.14
N LEU A 168 -20.02 -10.30 -11.23
CA LEU A 168 -20.87 -9.62 -12.20
C LEU A 168 -21.89 -10.58 -12.82
N ARG A 169 -21.47 -11.79 -13.20
CA ARG A 169 -22.36 -12.81 -13.75
C ARG A 169 -23.41 -13.23 -12.72
N SER A 170 -23.03 -13.50 -11.47
CA SER A 170 -23.98 -13.86 -10.41
C SER A 170 -24.96 -12.73 -10.07
N GLY A 171 -24.51 -11.47 -10.08
CA GLY A 171 -25.35 -10.30 -9.82
C GLY A 171 -26.33 -9.97 -10.96
N LEU A 172 -25.96 -10.29 -12.20
CA LEU A 172 -26.86 -10.18 -13.36
C LEU A 172 -27.90 -11.29 -13.37
N VAL A 173 -27.51 -12.54 -13.06
CA VAL A 173 -28.44 -13.69 -12.94
C VAL A 173 -29.54 -13.41 -11.90
N GLY A 174 -29.19 -12.83 -10.75
CA GLY A 174 -30.18 -12.47 -9.71
C GLY A 174 -31.16 -11.35 -10.11
N ARG A 175 -30.89 -10.59 -11.18
CA ARG A 175 -31.81 -9.58 -11.72
C ARG A 175 -32.68 -10.11 -12.86
N GLU A 176 -32.17 -11.05 -13.65
CA GLU A 176 -32.93 -11.71 -14.72
C GLU A 176 -34.05 -12.60 -14.16
N GLU A 177 -33.83 -13.23 -13.01
CA GLU A 177 -34.87 -13.97 -12.29
C GLU A 177 -35.97 -13.02 -11.83
N ALA A 178 -35.65 -11.89 -11.17
CA ALA A 178 -36.64 -10.94 -10.64
C ALA A 178 -37.52 -10.25 -11.70
N VAL A 179 -37.02 -10.08 -12.93
CA VAL A 179 -37.80 -9.49 -14.05
C VAL A 179 -38.73 -10.50 -14.72
N ASN A 180 -38.42 -11.81 -14.67
CA ASN A 180 -39.28 -12.85 -15.24
C ASN A 180 -40.43 -13.30 -14.32
N ILE A 181 -40.47 -12.82 -13.06
CA ILE A 181 -41.55 -13.12 -12.09
C ILE A 181 -42.50 -11.93 -11.88
N ALA A 182 -42.32 -10.84 -12.62
CA ALA A 182 -43.21 -9.66 -12.63
C ALA A 182 -44.01 -9.61 -13.94
#